data_AF-A0A7W9XP61-F1
#
_entry.id   AF-A0A7W9XP61-F1
#
_cell.length_a   1.000
_cell.length_b   1.000
_cell.length_c   1.000
_cell.angle_alpha   90.00
_cell.angle_beta   90.00
_cell.angle_gamma   90.00
#
_symmetry.space_group_name_H-M   'P 1'
#
loop_
_entity.id
_entity.type
_entity.pdbx_description
1 polymer ?
#
loop_
_entity_poly.entity_id
_entity_poly.type
_entity_poly.pdbx_seq_one_letter_code
_entity_poly.pdbx_strand_id
1 'polypeptide(L)'
;MTSQEQIYNWLVIGFQQSPVKFSEVFYYDKSDDQFFSILMTDYFLFDNHGDLTKEATASYSENTLKQLTDRIKRITINDNIVAIPRFGNDEDDYLQKVETFLNLNAINIAQSTIWEVEEGGSINIKITG
;
A
#
# COMPACT_ATOMS: atom_id res chain seq x y z
N MET A 1 -13.98 7.51 16.73
CA MET A 1 -13.39 7.71 15.40
C MET A 1 -14.24 6.90 14.43
N THR A 2 -14.79 7.52 13.40
CA THR A 2 -15.57 6.83 12.36
C THR A 2 -14.61 6.14 11.36
N SER A 3 -15.09 5.17 10.60
CA SER A 3 -14.28 4.51 9.56
C SER A 3 -13.78 5.50 8.51
N GLN A 4 -14.57 6.53 8.19
CA GLN A 4 -14.17 7.60 7.28
C GLN A 4 -13.03 8.44 7.86
N GLU A 5 -13.11 8.83 9.13
CA GLU A 5 -12.03 9.54 9.83
C GLU A 5 -10.74 8.71 9.87
N GLN A 6 -10.86 7.39 10.07
CA GLN A 6 -9.69 6.48 10.01
C GLN A 6 -9.06 6.48 8.62
N ILE A 7 -9.86 6.38 7.55
CA ILE A 7 -9.37 6.45 6.16
C ILE A 7 -8.72 7.80 5.87
N TYR A 8 -9.31 8.91 6.32
CA TYR A 8 -8.69 10.23 6.16
C TYR A 8 -7.33 10.31 6.86
N ASN A 9 -7.27 9.89 8.13
CA ASN A 9 -6.01 9.91 8.87
C ASN A 9 -4.96 9.02 8.21
N TRP A 10 -5.36 7.84 7.72
CA TRP A 10 -4.49 6.93 7.00
C TRP A 10 -3.97 7.54 5.69
N LEU A 11 -4.82 8.23 4.93
CA LEU A 11 -4.42 8.96 3.72
C LEU A 11 -3.44 10.10 4.05
N VAL A 12 -3.72 10.90 5.09
CA VAL A 12 -2.81 11.98 5.51
C VAL A 12 -1.42 11.41 5.86
N ILE A 13 -1.36 10.28 6.58
CA ILE A 13 -0.09 9.59 6.88
C ILE A 13 0.64 9.18 5.59
N GLY A 14 -0.08 8.61 4.62
CA GLY A 14 0.49 8.22 3.32
C GLY A 14 1.02 9.43 2.54
N PHE A 15 0.29 10.54 2.53
CA PHE A 15 0.66 11.76 1.83
C PHE A 15 1.87 12.45 2.46
N GLN A 16 2.03 12.35 3.78
CA GLN A 16 3.16 12.91 4.53
C GLN A 16 4.45 12.09 4.38
N GLN A 17 4.38 10.87 3.83
CA GLN A 17 5.57 10.07 3.57
C GLN A 17 6.55 10.85 2.69
N SER A 18 7.85 10.74 2.99
CA SER A 18 8.88 11.42 2.20
C SER A 18 8.91 10.84 0.78
N PRO A 19 9.01 11.69 -0.26
CA PRO A 19 9.10 11.23 -1.64
C PRO A 19 10.39 10.45 -1.93
N VAL A 20 11.42 10.63 -1.09
CA VAL A 20 12.77 10.06 -1.28
C VAL A 20 13.16 9.04 -0.21
N LYS A 21 12.51 9.04 0.96
CA LYS A 21 12.83 8.15 2.09
C LYS A 21 11.55 7.56 2.67
N PHE A 22 11.17 6.39 2.20
CA PHE A 22 9.95 5.72 2.63
C PHE A 22 10.21 4.24 2.90
N SER A 23 9.57 3.71 3.94
CA SER A 23 9.57 2.29 4.27
C SER A 23 8.34 1.57 3.74
N GLU A 24 7.39 2.29 3.17
CA GLU A 24 6.06 1.80 2.82
C GLU A 24 5.49 2.59 1.62
N VAL A 25 4.72 1.92 0.78
CA VAL A 25 4.01 2.52 -0.35
C VAL A 25 2.52 2.28 -0.20
N PHE A 26 1.74 3.32 -0.42
CA PHE A 26 0.31 3.37 -0.17
C PHE A 26 -0.44 3.32 -1.51
N TYR A 27 -1.54 2.57 -1.55
CA TYR A 27 -2.32 2.32 -2.75
C TYR A 27 -3.83 2.30 -2.45
N TYR A 28 -4.61 2.40 -3.51
CA TYR A 28 -6.04 2.10 -3.54
C TYR A 28 -6.34 1.14 -4.69
N ASP A 29 -7.02 0.03 -4.40
CA ASP A 29 -7.56 -0.89 -5.42
C ASP A 29 -9.02 -0.55 -5.69
N LYS A 30 -9.29 -0.01 -6.89
CA LYS A 30 -10.67 0.29 -7.35
C LYS A 30 -11.54 -0.94 -7.51
N SER A 31 -10.96 -2.13 -7.64
CA SER A 31 -11.69 -3.38 -7.85
C SER A 31 -12.35 -3.87 -6.57
N ASP A 32 -11.73 -3.55 -5.41
CA ASP A 32 -12.15 -4.01 -4.09
C ASP A 32 -12.63 -2.85 -3.18
N ASP A 33 -12.66 -1.62 -3.71
CA ASP A 33 -12.86 -0.38 -2.96
C ASP A 33 -11.99 -0.31 -1.69
N GLN A 34 -10.71 -0.66 -1.82
CA GLN A 34 -9.87 -0.92 -0.65
C GLN A 34 -8.52 -0.20 -0.71
N PHE A 35 -8.22 0.52 0.37
CA PHE A 35 -6.91 1.07 0.66
C PHE A 35 -6.00 -0.02 1.21
N PHE A 36 -4.73 0.01 0.79
CA PHE A 36 -3.72 -0.90 1.32
C PHE A 36 -2.34 -0.28 1.19
N SER A 37 -1.39 -0.80 1.95
CA SER A 37 0.00 -0.42 1.85
C SER A 37 0.90 -1.66 1.80
N ILE A 38 2.09 -1.48 1.24
CA ILE A 38 3.09 -2.53 1.07
C ILE A 38 4.40 -2.01 1.64
N LEU A 39 5.02 -2.75 2.55
CA LEU A 39 6.33 -2.39 3.05
C LEU A 39 7.36 -2.53 1.92
N MET A 40 8.35 -1.63 1.88
CA MET A 40 9.42 -1.70 0.90
C MET A 40 10.16 -3.05 0.97
N THR A 41 10.27 -3.62 2.18
CA THR A 41 10.89 -4.93 2.39
C THR A 41 10.11 -6.07 1.73
N ASP A 42 8.78 -5.95 1.64
CA ASP A 42 7.91 -7.00 1.10
C ASP A 42 8.13 -7.19 -0.39
N TYR A 43 8.54 -6.14 -1.12
CA TYR A 43 8.88 -6.25 -2.54
C TYR A 43 10.03 -7.23 -2.81
N PHE A 44 10.96 -7.43 -1.87
CA PHE A 44 12.04 -8.41 -2.03
C PHE A 44 11.56 -9.87 -1.96
N LEU A 45 10.32 -10.12 -1.56
CA LEU A 45 9.71 -11.45 -1.66
C LEU A 45 9.30 -11.81 -3.09
N PHE A 46 9.26 -10.85 -4.00
CA PHE A 46 8.69 -11.03 -5.33
C PHE A 46 9.73 -10.82 -6.43
N ASP A 47 9.56 -11.55 -7.52
CA ASP A 47 10.29 -11.31 -8.76
C ASP A 47 9.63 -10.21 -9.62
N ASN A 48 10.18 -9.95 -10.81
CA ASN A 48 9.68 -8.92 -11.72
C ASN A 48 8.28 -9.23 -12.30
N HIS A 49 7.76 -10.45 -12.09
CA HIS A 49 6.41 -10.86 -12.49
C HIS A 49 5.42 -10.80 -11.32
N GLY A 50 5.88 -10.43 -10.12
CA GLY A 50 5.07 -10.42 -8.90
C GLY A 50 4.83 -11.82 -8.33
N ASP A 51 5.63 -12.81 -8.73
CA ASP A 51 5.62 -14.16 -8.15
C ASP A 51 6.62 -14.26 -7.00
N LEU A 52 6.33 -15.10 -6.00
CA LEU A 52 7.22 -15.30 -4.87
C LEU A 52 8.57 -15.89 -5.34
N THR A 53 9.68 -15.23 -4.97
CA THR A 53 11.02 -15.73 -5.28
C THR A 53 11.41 -16.89 -4.36
N LYS A 54 12.23 -17.80 -4.88
CA LYS A 54 12.85 -18.89 -4.08
C LYS A 54 14.01 -18.41 -3.20
N GLU A 55 14.45 -17.17 -3.39
CA GLU A 55 15.62 -16.57 -2.73
C GLU A 55 15.27 -15.86 -1.42
N ALA A 56 13.98 -15.73 -1.13
CA ALA A 56 13.47 -15.09 0.08
C ALA A 56 12.44 -15.97 0.77
N THR A 57 12.34 -15.84 2.09
CA THR A 57 11.32 -16.51 2.91
C THR A 57 10.72 -15.51 3.87
N ALA A 58 9.42 -15.60 4.12
CA ALA A 58 8.73 -14.76 5.09
C ALA A 58 8.07 -15.60 6.18
N SER A 59 7.87 -14.99 7.35
CA SER A 59 7.09 -15.57 8.45
C SER A 59 5.60 -15.27 8.39
N TYR A 60 5.13 -14.60 7.32
CA TYR A 60 3.71 -14.33 7.09
C TYR A 60 2.90 -15.63 6.97
N SER A 61 1.64 -15.57 7.36
CA SER A 61 0.72 -16.69 7.12
C SER A 61 0.49 -16.89 5.62
N GLU A 62 0.09 -18.11 5.23
CA GLU A 62 -0.23 -18.42 3.82
C GLU A 62 -1.32 -17.49 3.27
N ASN A 63 -2.28 -17.08 4.11
CA ASN A 63 -3.35 -16.16 3.71
C ASN A 63 -2.79 -14.76 3.41
N THR A 64 -1.96 -14.21 4.28
CA THR A 64 -1.32 -12.91 4.06
C THR A 64 -0.42 -12.95 2.84
N LEU A 65 0.40 -13.99 2.67
CA LEU A 65 1.24 -14.16 1.48
C LEU A 65 0.40 -14.20 0.21
N LYS A 66 -0.74 -14.91 0.22
CA LYS A 66 -1.65 -14.96 -0.91
C LYS A 66 -2.23 -13.58 -1.24
N GLN A 67 -2.70 -12.85 -0.24
CA GLN A 67 -3.24 -11.49 -0.41
C GLN A 67 -2.17 -10.52 -0.91
N LEU A 68 -0.97 -10.58 -0.33
CA LEU A 68 0.18 -9.77 -0.72
C LEU A 68 0.59 -10.06 -2.17
N THR A 69 0.68 -11.34 -2.55
CA THR A 69 0.98 -11.76 -3.93
C THR A 69 -0.05 -11.21 -4.92
N ASP A 70 -1.35 -11.32 -4.60
CA ASP A 70 -2.42 -10.81 -5.45
C ASP A 70 -2.29 -9.30 -5.67
N ARG A 71 -2.04 -8.54 -4.61
CA ARG A 71 -1.84 -7.09 -4.67
C ARG A 71 -0.62 -6.68 -5.49
N ILE A 72 0.53 -7.32 -5.26
CA ILE A 72 1.76 -7.05 -6.01
C ILE A 72 1.55 -7.31 -7.50
N LYS A 73 0.89 -8.41 -7.86
CA LYS A 73 0.55 -8.70 -9.26
C LYS A 73 -0.38 -7.65 -9.86
N ARG A 74 -1.40 -7.20 -9.13
CA ARG A 74 -2.28 -6.14 -9.62
C ARG A 74 -1.54 -4.82 -9.82
N ILE A 75 -0.62 -4.46 -8.93
CA ILE A 75 0.22 -3.25 -9.08
C ILE A 75 1.00 -3.28 -10.41
N THR A 76 1.49 -4.44 -10.86
CA THR A 76 2.33 -4.52 -12.05
C THR A 76 1.56 -4.56 -13.38
N ILE A 77 0.27 -4.92 -13.36
CA ILE A 77 -0.50 -5.19 -14.59
C ILE A 77 -1.84 -4.43 -14.71
N ASN A 78 -2.37 -3.85 -13.63
CA ASN A 78 -3.74 -3.35 -13.56
C ASN A 78 -3.81 -1.83 -13.32
N ASP A 79 -4.45 -1.11 -14.25
CA ASP A 79 -4.73 0.33 -14.16
C ASP A 79 -5.74 0.69 -13.05
N ASN A 80 -6.37 -0.30 -12.41
CA ASN A 80 -7.27 -0.10 -11.27
C ASN A 80 -6.53 0.19 -9.95
N ILE A 81 -5.22 -0.04 -9.90
CA ILE A 81 -4.41 0.32 -8.74
C ILE A 81 -3.96 1.76 -8.84
N VAL A 82 -4.39 2.59 -7.89
CA VAL A 82 -3.97 3.99 -7.79
C VAL A 82 -2.92 4.11 -6.69
N ALA A 83 -1.71 4.51 -7.06
CA ALA A 83 -0.68 4.87 -6.09
C ALA A 83 -1.04 6.19 -5.38
N ILE A 84 -0.94 6.19 -4.06
CA ILE A 84 -1.13 7.38 -3.26
C ILE A 84 0.14 8.23 -3.32
N PRO A 85 0.04 9.52 -3.68
CA PRO A 85 1.20 10.39 -3.80
C PRO A 85 1.85 10.66 -2.45
N ARG A 86 3.17 10.89 -2.48
CA ARG A 86 4.00 11.20 -1.31
C ARG A 86 4.55 12.60 -1.46
N PHE A 87 4.15 13.51 -0.58
CA PHE A 87 4.54 14.91 -0.64
C PHE A 87 5.64 15.26 0.38
N GLY A 88 5.97 14.35 1.32
CA GLY A 88 6.85 14.65 2.45
C GLY A 88 6.16 15.56 3.45
N ASN A 89 6.90 16.13 4.40
CA ASN A 89 6.43 17.21 5.28
C ASN A 89 6.53 18.55 4.55
N ASP A 90 5.46 18.87 3.85
CA ASP A 90 5.22 20.13 3.17
C ASP A 90 4.37 21.04 4.10
N GLU A 91 4.43 22.36 3.92
CA GLU A 91 3.58 23.30 4.68
C GLU A 91 2.10 23.30 4.21
N ASP A 92 1.81 22.53 3.17
CA ASP A 92 0.52 22.45 2.51
C ASP A 92 -0.59 21.80 3.35
N ASP A 93 -1.84 22.17 3.02
CA ASP A 93 -3.04 21.56 3.58
C ASP A 93 -3.26 20.14 3.02
N TYR A 94 -2.88 19.13 3.80
CA TYR A 94 -3.09 17.72 3.46
C TYR A 94 -4.56 17.35 3.31
N LEU A 95 -5.49 18.04 3.98
CA LEU A 95 -6.92 17.75 3.83
C LEU A 95 -7.35 18.09 2.40
N GLN A 96 -6.94 19.24 1.89
CA GLN A 96 -7.22 19.63 0.51
C GLN A 96 -6.58 18.67 -0.50
N LYS A 97 -5.35 18.21 -0.22
CA LYS A 97 -4.67 17.22 -1.08
C LYS A 97 -5.40 15.88 -1.10
N VAL A 98 -5.88 15.41 0.05
CA VAL A 98 -6.69 14.19 0.16
C VAL A 98 -8.00 14.34 -0.61
N GLU A 99 -8.76 15.42 -0.40
CA GLU A 99 -9.99 15.70 -1.16
C GLU A 99 -9.76 15.71 -2.67
N THR A 100 -8.69 16.35 -3.11
CA THR A 100 -8.33 16.42 -4.52
C THR A 100 -8.05 15.03 -5.08
N PHE A 101 -7.27 14.22 -4.36
CA PHE A 101 -6.97 12.85 -4.77
C PHE A 101 -8.22 11.97 -4.84
N LEU A 102 -9.09 12.03 -3.84
CA LEU A 102 -10.32 11.24 -3.80
C LEU A 102 -11.22 11.60 -4.98
N ASN A 103 -11.43 12.89 -5.23
CA ASN A 103 -12.26 13.38 -6.32
C ASN A 103 -11.68 13.04 -7.70
N LEU A 104 -10.38 13.24 -7.92
CA LEU A 104 -9.72 12.92 -9.19
C LEU A 104 -9.79 11.43 -9.54
N ASN A 105 -9.79 10.57 -8.52
CA ASN A 105 -9.81 9.12 -8.70
C ASN A 105 -11.21 8.50 -8.55
N ALA A 106 -12.25 9.32 -8.34
CA ALA A 106 -13.62 8.91 -8.09
C ALA A 106 -13.76 7.90 -6.92
N ILE A 107 -13.02 8.15 -5.84
CA ILE A 107 -12.99 7.26 -4.66
C ILE A 107 -14.05 7.69 -3.65
N ASN A 108 -14.95 6.77 -3.29
CA ASN A 108 -15.94 6.99 -2.25
C ASN A 108 -15.49 6.35 -0.92
N ILE A 109 -14.99 7.17 -0.01
CA ILE A 109 -14.52 6.72 1.31
C ILE A 109 -15.61 6.08 2.17
N ALA A 110 -16.90 6.39 1.92
CA ALA A 110 -18.01 5.81 2.68
C ALA A 110 -18.24 4.34 2.33
N GLN A 111 -17.77 3.91 1.16
CA GLN A 111 -17.83 2.52 0.68
C GLN A 111 -16.48 1.82 0.77
N SER A 112 -15.42 2.56 1.07
CA SER A 112 -14.07 2.04 1.06
C SER A 112 -13.66 1.41 2.40
N THR A 113 -12.70 0.49 2.35
CA THR A 113 -12.10 -0.14 3.54
C THR A 113 -10.58 -0.02 3.53
N ILE A 114 -9.94 -0.33 4.66
CA ILE A 114 -8.47 -0.48 4.74
C ILE A 114 -8.17 -1.96 4.91
N TRP A 115 -7.21 -2.48 4.15
CA TRP A 115 -6.66 -3.80 4.38
C TRP A 115 -5.73 -3.76 5.59
N GLU A 116 -6.21 -4.27 6.72
CA GLU A 116 -5.45 -4.37 7.96
C GLU A 116 -4.82 -5.76 8.08
N VAL A 117 -3.50 -5.82 8.24
CA VAL A 117 -2.76 -7.05 8.54
C VAL A 117 -2.41 -7.03 10.02
N GLU A 118 -3.07 -7.86 10.82
CA GLU A 118 -2.86 -7.94 12.27
C GLU A 118 -1.62 -8.75 12.67
N GLU A 119 -0.89 -9.33 11.71
CA GLU A 119 0.30 -10.13 11.96
C GLU A 119 1.61 -9.37 11.67
N GLY A 120 2.54 -9.43 12.63
CA GLY A 120 3.92 -9.00 12.41
C GLY A 120 4.69 -10.03 11.59
N GLY A 121 5.31 -9.59 10.50
CA GLY A 121 6.12 -10.43 9.62
C GLY A 121 7.61 -10.16 9.72
N SER A 122 8.41 -11.13 9.30
CA SER A 122 9.84 -11.00 9.08
C SER A 122 10.20 -11.61 7.72
N ILE A 123 11.18 -11.02 7.06
CA ILE A 123 11.66 -11.46 5.74
C ILE A 123 13.14 -11.80 5.86
N ASN A 124 13.51 -12.98 5.40
CA ASN A 124 14.91 -13.42 5.26
C ASN A 124 15.24 -13.53 3.78
N ILE A 125 16.28 -12.80 3.36
CA ILE A 125 16.74 -12.77 1.97
C ILE A 125 18.11 -13.41 1.90
N LYS A 126 18.29 -14.38 0.99
CA LYS A 126 19.62 -14.92 0.69
C LYS A 126 20.30 -14.00 -0.32
N ILE A 127 21.24 -13.20 0.15
CA ILE A 127 22.09 -12.39 -0.72
C ILE A 127 23.29 -13.24 -1.13
N THR A 128 23.31 -13.72 -2.37
CA THR A 128 24.51 -14.32 -2.96
C THR A 128 25.34 -13.22 -3.60
N GLY A 129 26.44 -12.83 -2.93
CA GLY A 129 27.47 -11.95 -3.48
C GLY A 129 28.57 -12.72 -4.20
#